data_AF-A0A6H0SGX4-F1
#
_entry.id   AF-A0A6H0SGX4-F1
#
_cell.length_a   1.000
_cell.length_b   1.000
_cell.length_c   1.000
_cell.angle_alpha   90.00
_cell.angle_beta   90.00
_cell.angle_gamma   90.00
#
_symmetry.space_group_name_H-M   'P 1'
#
loop_
_entity.id
_entity.type
_entity.pdbx_description
1 polymer ?
#
loop_
_entity_poly.entity_id
_entity_poly.type
_entity_poly.pdbx_seq_one_letter_code
_entity_poly.pdbx_strand_id
1 'polypeptide(L)'
;MAQDTGSEGSLPEWMISSQTSVDAWDMPSRGIKWCDCGEDHELTEDFVFNTLIDIGMQPTRMLTHPELIELTAAVWNYAEVCRFFELAVEESAKAIHGGIDEFYPLRHTLQIVGYFSKTWQGCPEADCQL
;
A
#
# COMPACT_ATOMS: atom_id res chain seq x y z
N MET A 1 -21.61 32.71 45.73
CA MET A 1 -21.72 33.62 44.57
C MET A 1 -20.30 34.03 44.23
N ALA A 2 -19.68 33.79 43.06
CA ALA A 2 -20.00 33.10 41.82
C ALA A 2 -18.65 32.87 41.07
N GLN A 3 -18.58 31.83 40.21
CA GLN A 3 -17.82 31.65 38.93
C GLN A 3 -16.30 31.93 38.90
N ASP A 4 -15.39 31.01 38.53
CA ASP A 4 -15.18 30.20 37.28
C ASP A 4 -14.74 31.02 36.04
N THR A 5 -13.97 30.35 35.17
CA THR A 5 -13.26 30.68 33.90
C THR A 5 -11.74 30.86 34.08
N GLY A 6 -10.82 30.03 33.54
CA GLY A 6 -10.71 29.38 32.20
C GLY A 6 -9.57 30.10 31.46
N SER A 7 -8.57 29.54 30.76
CA SER A 7 -8.41 28.27 30.04
C SER A 7 -6.90 28.02 29.85
N GLU A 8 -6.40 26.82 30.20
CA GLU A 8 -5.24 26.24 29.50
C GLU A 8 -5.81 25.29 28.46
N GLY A 9 -5.74 25.70 27.20
CA GLY A 9 -6.28 24.95 26.06
C GLY A 9 -5.45 23.70 25.77
N SER A 10 -5.62 22.65 26.57
CA SER A 10 -5.32 21.30 26.13
C SER A 10 -6.35 20.93 25.08
N LEU A 11 -5.89 20.73 23.84
CA LEU A 11 -6.76 20.25 22.76
C LEU A 11 -7.42 18.95 23.23
N PRO A 12 -8.72 18.78 22.99
CA PRO A 12 -9.45 17.62 23.46
C PRO A 12 -8.95 16.35 22.76
N GLU A 13 -8.91 15.22 23.46
CA GLU A 13 -8.35 13.94 22.98
C GLU A 13 -8.89 13.48 21.61
N TRP A 14 -10.07 13.93 21.19
CA TRP A 14 -10.63 13.63 19.87
C TRP A 14 -9.96 14.39 18.70
N MET A 15 -9.22 15.47 18.97
CA MET A 15 -8.36 16.13 17.97
C MET A 15 -7.04 15.41 17.74
N ILE A 16 -6.70 14.44 18.59
CA ILE A 16 -5.73 13.39 18.24
C ILE A 16 -6.51 12.38 17.40
N SER A 17 -6.91 12.79 16.20
CA SER A 17 -7.19 11.82 15.15
C SER A 17 -5.84 11.20 14.81
N SER A 18 -5.44 10.21 15.62
CA SER A 18 -4.48 9.22 15.19
C SER A 18 -5.09 8.57 13.96
N GLN A 19 -4.75 9.09 12.78
CA GLN A 19 -4.66 8.24 11.61
C GLN A 19 -3.68 7.14 12.02
N THR A 20 -4.22 6.05 12.55
CA THR A 20 -3.49 4.81 12.73
C THR A 20 -3.18 4.37 11.31
N SER A 21 -2.05 4.82 10.77
CA SER A 21 -1.56 4.34 9.48
C SER A 21 -1.47 2.83 9.62
N VAL A 22 -2.26 2.11 8.85
CA VAL A 22 -2.22 0.64 8.84
C VAL A 22 -0.80 0.24 8.45
N ASP A 23 -0.13 -0.55 9.28
CA ASP A 23 1.12 -1.19 8.88
C ASP A 23 0.76 -2.47 8.11
N ALA A 24 1.01 -2.45 6.81
CA ALA A 24 0.66 -3.52 5.90
C ALA A 24 1.39 -4.84 6.22
N TRP A 25 2.57 -4.76 6.82
CA TRP A 25 3.40 -5.93 7.11
C TRP A 25 2.88 -6.73 8.29
N ASP A 26 2.15 -6.10 9.21
CA ASP A 26 1.49 -6.75 10.34
C ASP A 26 0.08 -7.28 9.99
N MET A 27 -0.42 -6.99 8.79
CA MET A 27 -1.75 -7.42 8.38
C MET A 27 -1.79 -8.92 8.02
N PRO A 28 -2.85 -9.64 8.42
CA PRO A 28 -3.10 -10.97 7.89
C PRO A 28 -3.46 -10.89 6.41
N SER A 29 -2.99 -11.86 5.62
CA SER A 29 -3.38 -11.99 4.22
C SER A 29 -4.86 -12.37 4.11
N ARG A 30 -5.61 -11.62 3.29
CA ARG A 30 -7.03 -11.84 2.96
C ARG A 30 -7.27 -12.01 1.46
N GLY A 31 -6.22 -11.81 0.66
CA GLY A 31 -6.18 -11.99 -0.78
C GLY A 31 -5.77 -13.38 -1.22
N ILE A 32 -5.54 -13.51 -2.53
CA ILE A 32 -4.85 -14.66 -3.11
C ILE A 32 -3.41 -14.73 -2.60
N LYS A 33 -2.83 -15.93 -2.62
CA LYS A 33 -1.43 -16.11 -2.25
C LYS A 33 -0.52 -15.38 -3.24
N TRP A 34 0.47 -14.67 -2.72
CA TRP A 34 1.49 -13.99 -3.54
C TRP A 34 2.37 -14.97 -4.32
N CYS A 35 2.79 -16.06 -3.66
CA CYS A 35 3.59 -17.11 -4.28
C CYS A 35 2.77 -18.38 -4.50
N ASP A 36 2.94 -19.01 -5.66
CA ASP A 36 2.25 -20.24 -6.09
C ASP A 36 3.15 -21.48 -6.09
N CYS A 37 4.38 -21.38 -5.61
CA CYS A 37 5.37 -22.47 -5.65
C CYS A 37 5.06 -23.68 -4.74
N GLY A 38 3.89 -23.70 -4.10
CA GLY A 38 3.43 -24.76 -3.21
C GLY A 38 3.88 -24.63 -1.76
N GLU A 39 4.80 -23.70 -1.47
CA GLU A 39 5.28 -23.36 -0.13
C GLU A 39 4.65 -22.04 0.35
N ASP A 40 4.50 -21.88 1.67
CA ASP A 40 3.91 -20.67 2.25
C ASP A 40 4.98 -19.57 2.42
N HIS A 41 5.33 -18.93 1.31
CA HIS A 41 6.21 -17.77 1.32
C HIS A 41 5.41 -16.48 1.51
N GLU A 42 5.62 -15.84 2.66
CA GLU A 42 5.11 -14.50 2.91
C GLU A 42 5.97 -13.45 2.19
N LEU A 43 5.31 -12.49 1.53
CA LEU A 43 5.99 -11.33 0.96
C LEU A 43 6.58 -10.48 2.09
N THR A 44 7.84 -10.09 1.96
CA THR A 44 8.54 -9.23 2.93
C THR A 44 8.81 -7.85 2.36
N GLU A 45 8.94 -6.85 3.25
CA GLU A 45 9.33 -5.48 2.86
C GLU A 45 10.67 -5.46 2.12
N ASP A 46 11.65 -6.24 2.59
CA ASP A 46 12.97 -6.37 1.98
C ASP A 46 12.89 -6.89 0.54
N PHE A 47 11.99 -7.85 0.27
CA PHE A 47 11.79 -8.35 -1.09
C PHE A 47 11.29 -7.24 -2.03
N VAL A 48 10.31 -6.45 -1.58
CA VAL A 48 9.78 -5.32 -2.37
C VAL A 48 10.86 -4.26 -2.59
N PHE A 49 11.65 -3.94 -1.56
CA PHE A 49 12.74 -2.99 -1.66
C PHE A 49 13.83 -3.45 -2.64
N ASN A 50 14.20 -4.73 -2.60
CA ASN A 50 15.17 -5.29 -3.56
C ASN A 50 14.59 -5.30 -4.97
N THR A 51 13.31 -5.63 -5.15
CA THR A 51 12.65 -5.59 -6.47
C THR A 51 12.67 -4.18 -7.06
N LEU A 52 12.44 -3.15 -6.24
CA LEU A 52 12.54 -1.75 -6.64
C LEU A 52 13.94 -1.42 -7.21
N ILE A 53 15.00 -1.91 -6.56
CA ILE A 53 16.37 -1.72 -7.04
C ILE A 53 16.62 -2.49 -8.34
N ASP A 54 16.15 -3.74 -8.41
CA ASP A 54 16.38 -4.64 -9.54
C ASP A 54 15.75 -4.13 -10.85
N ILE A 55 14.60 -3.45 -10.76
CA ILE A 55 13.95 -2.81 -11.92
C ILE A 55 14.50 -1.41 -12.23
N GLY A 56 15.56 -0.98 -11.54
CA GLY A 56 16.27 0.27 -11.82
C GLY A 56 15.62 1.53 -11.24
N MET A 57 14.63 1.40 -10.35
CA MET A 57 14.07 2.54 -9.63
C MET A 57 15.02 3.00 -8.53
N GLN A 58 14.93 4.27 -8.17
CA GLN A 58 15.84 4.90 -7.21
C GLN A 58 15.13 5.04 -5.86
N PRO A 59 15.61 4.42 -4.77
CA PRO A 59 14.97 4.52 -3.46
C PRO A 59 14.98 5.93 -2.86
N THR A 60 15.86 6.80 -3.35
CA THR A 60 16.05 8.17 -2.82
C THR A 60 15.03 9.17 -3.36
N ARG A 61 14.27 8.83 -4.40
CA ARG A 61 13.22 9.69 -4.97
C ARG A 61 11.84 9.19 -4.57
N MET A 62 10.87 10.09 -4.66
CA MET A 62 9.47 9.69 -4.64
C MET A 62 9.14 8.91 -5.91
N LEU A 63 8.29 7.89 -5.78
CA LEU A 63 7.79 7.13 -6.91
C LEU A 63 6.49 7.76 -7.39
N THR A 64 6.34 7.84 -8.71
CA THR A 64 5.09 8.25 -9.33
C THR A 64 4.03 7.15 -9.21
N HIS A 65 2.76 7.48 -9.40
CA HIS A 65 1.70 6.46 -9.45
C HIS A 65 1.95 5.37 -10.52
N PRO A 66 2.38 5.69 -11.77
CA PRO A 66 2.76 4.67 -12.74
C PRO A 66 3.91 3.77 -12.29
N GLU A 67 4.94 4.33 -11.64
CA GLU A 67 6.07 3.55 -11.12
C GLU A 67 5.68 2.67 -9.94
N LEU A 68 4.72 3.11 -9.12
CA LEU A 68 4.12 2.27 -8.08
C LEU A 68 3.39 1.06 -8.69
N ILE A 69 2.65 1.26 -9.79
CA ILE A 69 2.01 0.16 -10.52
C ILE A 69 3.06 -0.80 -11.10
N GLU A 70 4.10 -0.26 -11.74
CA GLU A 70 5.21 -1.04 -12.31
C GLU A 70 5.94 -1.86 -11.24
N LEU A 71 6.26 -1.26 -10.09
CA LEU A 71 6.85 -1.99 -8.96
C LEU A 71 5.93 -3.11 -8.46
N THR A 72 4.63 -2.81 -8.30
CA THR A 72 3.67 -3.81 -7.81
C THR A 72 3.56 -4.97 -8.81
N ALA A 73 3.52 -4.69 -10.11
CA ALA A 73 3.49 -5.69 -11.16
C ALA A 73 4.77 -6.54 -11.16
N ALA A 74 5.93 -5.93 -10.99
CA ALA A 74 7.22 -6.63 -10.91
C ALA A 74 7.27 -7.58 -9.70
N VAL A 75 6.80 -7.15 -8.52
CA VAL A 75 6.71 -8.00 -7.31
C VAL A 75 5.83 -9.23 -7.53
N TRP A 76 4.77 -9.10 -8.33
CA TRP A 76 3.84 -10.18 -8.69
C TRP A 76 4.23 -10.94 -9.98
N ASN A 77 5.36 -10.58 -10.59
CA ASN A 77 5.83 -11.13 -11.87
C ASN A 77 4.77 -11.06 -12.99
N TYR A 78 4.03 -9.96 -13.06
CA TYR A 78 3.06 -9.69 -14.12
C TYR A 78 3.70 -8.87 -15.24
N ALA A 79 3.62 -9.37 -16.47
CA ALA A 79 4.11 -8.65 -17.66
C ALA A 79 3.19 -7.48 -18.05
N GLU A 80 1.88 -7.67 -17.86
CA GLU A 80 0.84 -6.68 -18.09
C GLU A 80 -0.20 -6.80 -16.97
N VAL A 81 -0.89 -5.70 -16.66
CA VAL A 81 -1.87 -5.65 -15.56
C VAL A 81 -3.26 -5.25 -16.06
N CYS A 82 -4.30 -5.85 -15.48
CA CYS A 82 -5.69 -5.54 -15.80
C CYS A 82 -6.16 -4.27 -15.08
N ARG A 83 -7.26 -3.65 -15.54
CA ARG A 83 -7.82 -2.45 -14.85
C ARG A 83 -8.13 -2.70 -13.37
N PHE A 84 -8.52 -3.92 -13.00
CA PHE A 84 -8.76 -4.27 -11.60
C PHE A 84 -7.50 -4.24 -10.74
N PHE A 85 -6.34 -4.54 -11.32
CA PHE A 85 -5.06 -4.43 -10.65
C PHE A 85 -4.74 -2.97 -10.35
N GLU A 86 -4.87 -2.08 -11.34
CA GLU A 86 -4.71 -0.64 -11.16
C GLU A 86 -5.65 -0.11 -10.08
N LEU A 87 -6.94 -0.49 -10.13
CA LEU A 87 -7.92 -0.11 -9.11
C LEU A 87 -7.53 -0.61 -7.71
N ALA A 88 -7.01 -1.82 -7.60
CA ALA A 88 -6.55 -2.34 -6.31
C ALA A 88 -5.29 -1.61 -5.79
N VAL A 89 -4.39 -1.16 -6.68
CA VAL A 89 -3.29 -0.27 -6.31
C VAL A 89 -3.81 1.10 -5.84
N GLU A 90 -4.81 1.66 -6.54
CA GLU A 90 -5.48 2.91 -6.15
C GLU A 90 -6.14 2.79 -4.75
N GLU A 91 -6.85 1.70 -4.47
CA GLU A 91 -7.45 1.44 -3.15
C GLU A 91 -6.38 1.26 -2.06
N SER A 92 -5.26 0.60 -2.39
CA SER A 92 -4.13 0.45 -1.48
C SER A 92 -3.47 1.79 -1.18
N ALA A 93 -3.33 2.66 -2.18
CA ALA A 93 -2.87 4.04 -2.01
C ALA A 93 -3.81 4.85 -1.11
N LYS A 94 -5.13 4.73 -1.28
CA LYS A 94 -6.11 5.37 -0.38
C LYS A 94 -5.98 4.86 1.06
N ALA A 95 -5.79 3.56 1.26
CA ALA A 95 -5.69 2.96 2.59
C ALA A 95 -4.41 3.37 3.35
N ILE A 96 -3.27 3.47 2.65
CA ILE A 96 -1.96 3.74 3.26
C ILE A 96 -1.59 5.23 3.23
N HIS A 97 -1.80 5.89 2.08
CA HIS A 97 -1.42 7.28 1.88
C HIS A 97 -2.54 8.27 2.22
N GLY A 98 -3.80 7.81 2.20
CA GLY A 98 -4.99 8.67 2.35
C GLY A 98 -5.57 9.18 1.03
N GLY A 99 -4.95 8.84 -0.11
CA GLY A 99 -5.40 9.28 -1.44
C GLY A 99 -4.62 8.67 -2.60
N ILE A 100 -5.08 8.98 -3.82
CA ILE A 100 -4.32 8.74 -5.05
C ILE A 100 -3.60 10.05 -5.37
N ASP A 101 -2.27 10.03 -5.29
CA ASP A 101 -1.43 11.20 -5.50
C ASP A 101 -0.43 10.94 -6.62
N GLU A 102 0.13 12.01 -7.17
CA GLU A 102 1.10 11.91 -8.26
C GLU A 102 2.41 11.27 -7.80
N PHE A 103 2.80 11.48 -6.53
CA PHE A 103 4.06 11.03 -5.96
C PHE A 103 3.89 10.43 -4.56
N TYR A 104 4.63 9.36 -4.29
CA TYR A 104 4.62 8.65 -3.02
C TYR A 104 6.02 8.63 -2.40
N PRO A 105 6.17 8.95 -1.10
CA PRO A 105 7.40 8.69 -0.36
C PRO A 105 7.71 7.18 -0.33
N LEU A 106 9.00 6.81 -0.34
CA LEU A 106 9.44 5.41 -0.34
C LEU A 106 8.72 4.55 0.71
N ARG A 107 8.63 5.03 1.95
CA ARG A 107 7.93 4.30 3.03
C ARG A 107 6.48 3.98 2.66
N HIS A 108 5.77 4.94 2.05
CA HIS A 108 4.39 4.72 1.64
C HIS A 108 4.33 3.77 0.45
N THR A 109 5.24 3.88 -0.52
CA THR A 109 5.32 2.94 -1.63
C THR A 109 5.44 1.49 -1.15
N LEU A 110 6.40 1.20 -0.26
CA LEU A 110 6.60 -0.15 0.27
C LEU A 110 5.34 -0.66 0.98
N GLN A 111 4.74 0.18 1.82
CA GLN A 111 3.49 -0.12 2.54
C GLN A 111 2.30 -0.33 1.60
N ILE A 112 2.19 0.44 0.51
CA ILE A 112 1.12 0.28 -0.49
C ILE A 112 1.25 -1.07 -1.19
N VAL A 113 2.46 -1.45 -1.62
CA VAL A 113 2.71 -2.76 -2.26
C VAL A 113 2.41 -3.90 -1.29
N GLY A 114 2.79 -3.75 -0.02
CA GLY A 114 2.44 -4.70 1.04
C GLY A 114 0.93 -4.83 1.20
N TYR A 115 0.21 -3.72 1.33
CA TYR A 115 -1.25 -3.70 1.53
C TYR A 115 -1.98 -4.33 0.34
N PHE A 116 -1.57 -3.95 -0.87
CA PHE A 116 -2.04 -4.55 -2.11
C PHE A 116 -1.86 -6.06 -2.03
N SER A 117 -0.66 -6.53 -1.72
CA SER A 117 -0.35 -7.95 -1.75
C SER A 117 -1.10 -8.77 -0.70
N LYS A 118 -1.51 -8.13 0.41
CA LYS A 118 -2.35 -8.75 1.44
C LYS A 118 -3.83 -8.81 1.06
N THR A 119 -4.29 -7.99 0.13
CA THR A 119 -5.72 -7.81 -0.17
C THR A 119 -6.12 -8.16 -1.60
N TRP A 120 -5.15 -8.31 -2.52
CA TRP A 120 -5.36 -8.59 -3.93
C TRP A 120 -6.17 -9.88 -4.15
N GLN A 121 -7.20 -9.82 -4.99
CA GLN A 121 -8.12 -10.94 -5.23
C GLN A 121 -7.92 -11.61 -6.61
N GLY A 122 -6.91 -11.17 -7.37
CA GLY A 122 -6.75 -11.56 -8.78
C GLY A 122 -7.66 -10.77 -9.72
N CYS A 123 -7.40 -10.90 -11.03
CA CYS A 123 -8.30 -10.38 -12.04
C CYS A 123 -9.54 -11.30 -12.13
N PRO A 124 -10.75 -10.75 -12.34
CA PRO A 124 -11.94 -11.57 -12.57
C PRO A 124 -11.73 -12.49 -13.78
N GLU A 125 -12.17 -13.75 -13.68
CA GLU A 125 -12.05 -14.74 -14.77
C GLU A 125 -12.66 -14.27 -16.10
N ALA A 126 -13.64 -13.35 -16.05
CA ALA A 126 -14.26 -12.74 -17.22
C ALA A 126 -13.31 -11.86 -18.04
N ASP A 127 -12.22 -11.37 -17.44
CA ASP A 127 -11.22 -10.51 -18.09
C ASP A 127 -9.91 -11.27 -18.42
N CYS A 128 -9.82 -12.55 -18.06
CA CYS A 128 -8.69 -13.45 -18.38
C CYS A 128 -8.81 -14.10 -19.77
N GLN A 129 -9.64 -13.56 -20.67
CA GLN A 129 -9.75 -14.03 -22.05
C GLN A 129 -8.84 -13.20 -22.98
N LEU A 130 -7.62 -13.68 -23.18
CA LEU A 130 -6.80 -13.39 -24.36
C LEU A 130 -6.54 -14.69 -25.13
#